data_AF-A0A259CKB3-F1
#
_entry.id   AF-A0A259CKB3-F1
#
_cell.length_a   1.000
_cell.length_b   1.000
_cell.length_c   1.000
_cell.angle_alpha   90.00
_cell.angle_beta   90.00
_cell.angle_gamma   90.00
#
_symmetry.space_group_name_H-M   'P 1'
#
loop_
_entity.id
_entity.type
_entity.pdbx_description
1 polymer ?
#
loop_
_entity_poly.entity_id
_entity_poly.type
_entity_poly.pdbx_seq_one_letter_code
_entity_poly.pdbx_strand_id
1 'polypeptide(L)'
;MDSIQQLFKSFGLAMVGTMHPRMLWLSLRPFLIVSVLWGCLIWLTWTPALEMLSIFLTTSVFTSWIQDGLIWAGFENARAWIAPLFFVMMLIPLISISLLVFIAFTTVPTIVKVVTRQHAYKDLERKKGGGLFGSFLYTLWSALICLALVMLTLPVWWIPPLVAVLPPLLWGWLTMRLMSYDVLAQHATSEERDALLHQHRWPLLTMGIVSGMLGAVP
;
A
#
# COMPACT_ATOMS: atom_id res chain seq x y z
N MET A 1 18.09 -24.12 20.65
CA MET A 1 19.13 -23.33 19.93
C MET A 1 19.14 -23.65 18.44
N ASP A 2 18.87 -24.89 18.03
CA ASP A 2 18.86 -25.31 16.62
C ASP A 2 17.79 -24.64 15.74
N SER A 3 16.62 -24.32 16.30
CA SER A 3 15.53 -23.65 15.57
C SER A 3 15.87 -22.22 15.13
N ILE A 4 16.59 -21.46 15.97
CA ILE A 4 17.02 -20.09 15.66
C ILE A 4 18.11 -20.09 14.58
N GLN A 5 19.07 -21.02 14.66
CA GLN A 5 20.09 -21.17 13.62
C GLN A 5 19.50 -21.59 12.27
N GLN A 6 18.51 -22.48 12.28
CA GLN A 6 17.78 -22.85 11.07
C GLN A 6 17.01 -21.67 10.48
N LEU A 7 16.32 -20.87 11.31
CA LEU A 7 15.65 -19.63 10.90
C LEU A 7 16.61 -18.63 10.25
N PHE A 8 17.76 -18.37 10.86
CA PHE A 8 18.76 -17.47 10.26
C PHE A 8 19.33 -18.01 8.95
N LYS A 9 19.53 -19.33 8.85
CA LYS A 9 20.04 -19.97 7.63
C LYS A 9 19.02 -19.96 6.51
N SER A 10 17.74 -20.25 6.78
CA SER A 10 16.67 -20.16 5.79
C SER A 10 16.35 -18.71 5.41
N PHE A 11 16.46 -17.76 6.36
CA PHE A 11 16.38 -16.32 6.07
C PHE A 11 17.52 -15.86 5.16
N GLY A 12 18.76 -16.29 5.43
CA GLY A 12 19.92 -15.98 4.59
C GLY A 12 19.81 -16.60 3.19
N LEU A 13 19.34 -17.85 3.08
CA LEU A 13 19.09 -18.48 1.78
C LEU A 13 17.94 -17.80 1.01
N ALA A 14 16.89 -17.34 1.71
CA ALA A 14 15.81 -16.56 1.10
C ALA A 14 16.31 -15.20 0.59
N MET A 15 17.15 -14.49 1.35
CA MET A 15 17.81 -13.26 0.91
C MET A 15 18.69 -13.47 -0.33
N VAL A 16 19.52 -14.52 -0.34
CA VAL A 16 20.36 -14.83 -1.50
C VAL A 16 19.50 -15.25 -2.71
N GLY A 17 18.39 -15.95 -2.47
CA GLY A 17 17.41 -16.31 -3.49
C GLY A 17 16.71 -15.11 -4.12
N THR A 18 16.34 -14.09 -3.34
CA THR A 18 15.74 -12.85 -3.86
C THR A 18 16.75 -11.97 -4.60
N MET A 19 18.05 -12.12 -4.32
CA MET A 19 19.13 -11.41 -5.02
C MET A 19 19.46 -11.95 -6.42
N HIS A 20 18.74 -12.96 -6.92
CA HIS A 20 18.96 -13.43 -8.29
C HIS A 20 18.67 -12.28 -9.28
N PRO A 21 19.63 -11.86 -10.14
CA PRO A 21 19.53 -10.62 -10.93
C PRO A 21 18.26 -10.51 -11.78
N ARG A 22 17.75 -11.66 -12.24
CA ARG A 22 16.53 -11.77 -13.03
C ARG A 22 15.26 -11.48 -12.21
N MET A 23 15.23 -11.90 -10.95
CA MET A 23 14.10 -11.66 -10.04
C MET A 23 14.09 -10.20 -9.55
N LEU A 24 15.27 -9.67 -9.20
CA LEU A 24 15.43 -8.23 -8.89
C LEU A 24 14.99 -7.34 -10.05
N TRP A 25 15.33 -7.69 -11.28
CA TRP A 25 14.91 -6.91 -12.45
C TRP A 25 13.40 -6.96 -12.70
N LEU A 26 12.76 -8.11 -12.40
CA LEU A 26 11.31 -8.26 -12.52
C LEU A 26 10.55 -7.39 -11.52
N SER A 27 11.06 -7.21 -10.29
CA SER A 27 10.47 -6.31 -9.30
C SER A 27 10.84 -4.84 -9.52
N LEU A 28 12.04 -4.55 -10.02
CA LEU A 28 12.51 -3.18 -10.27
C LEU A 28 11.81 -2.52 -11.46
N ARG A 29 11.44 -3.29 -12.50
CA ARG A 29 10.75 -2.79 -13.69
C ARG A 29 9.48 -1.98 -13.42
N PRO A 30 8.46 -2.55 -12.73
CA PRO A 30 7.23 -1.82 -12.44
C PRO A 30 7.51 -0.58 -11.56
N PHE A 31 8.44 -0.70 -10.62
CA PHE A 31 8.87 0.42 -9.79
C PHE A 31 9.46 1.56 -10.62
N LEU A 32 10.44 1.29 -11.50
CA LEU A 32 11.06 2.30 -12.36
C LEU A 32 10.05 3.00 -13.27
N ILE A 33 9.14 2.25 -13.89
CA ILE A 33 8.14 2.83 -14.79
C ILE A 33 7.22 3.77 -14.03
N VAL A 34 6.72 3.34 -12.87
CA VAL A 34 5.82 4.14 -12.03
C VAL A 34 6.56 5.34 -11.44
N SER A 35 7.82 5.19 -11.01
CA SER A 35 8.66 6.28 -10.52
C SER A 35 8.95 7.33 -11.59
N VAL A 36 9.25 6.94 -12.82
CA VAL A 36 9.45 7.89 -13.92
C VAL A 36 8.15 8.61 -14.26
N LEU A 37 7.04 7.87 -14.35
CA LEU A 37 5.73 8.44 -14.65
C LEU A 37 5.31 9.46 -13.59
N TRP A 38 5.33 9.08 -12.32
CA TRP A 38 4.99 9.98 -11.21
C TRP A 38 6.02 11.06 -11.02
N GLY A 39 7.31 10.80 -11.22
CA GLY A 39 8.37 11.81 -11.16
C GLY A 39 8.14 12.93 -12.18
N CYS A 40 7.83 12.57 -13.43
CA CYS A 40 7.46 13.53 -14.47
C CYS A 40 6.15 14.25 -14.12
N LEU A 41 5.12 13.54 -13.68
CA LEU A 41 3.82 14.14 -13.35
C LEU A 41 3.94 15.11 -12.18
N ILE A 42 4.65 14.74 -11.12
CA ILE A 42 4.96 15.60 -9.97
C ILE A 42 5.77 16.80 -10.45
N TRP A 43 6.85 16.62 -11.22
CA TRP A 43 7.64 17.73 -11.73
C TRP A 43 6.81 18.75 -12.51
N LEU A 44 5.90 18.29 -13.37
CA LEU A 44 5.02 19.15 -14.18
C LEU A 44 3.91 19.81 -13.36
N THR A 45 3.38 19.12 -12.36
CA THR A 45 2.21 19.56 -11.59
C THR A 45 2.54 20.16 -10.24
N TRP A 46 3.79 20.09 -9.77
CA TRP A 46 4.19 20.52 -8.42
C TRP A 46 3.75 21.94 -8.11
N THR A 47 4.24 22.91 -8.88
CA THR A 47 3.92 24.33 -8.69
C THR A 47 2.41 24.61 -8.81
N PRO A 48 1.72 24.24 -9.92
CA PRO A 48 0.30 24.55 -10.04
C PRO A 48 -0.59 23.82 -9.02
N ALA A 49 -0.22 22.59 -8.61
CA ALA A 49 -0.96 21.85 -7.60
C ALA A 49 -0.81 22.48 -6.21
N LEU A 50 0.39 22.93 -5.85
CA LEU A 50 0.62 23.63 -4.59
C LEU A 50 -0.10 24.98 -4.54
N GLU A 51 -0.11 25.74 -5.63
CA GLU A 51 -0.87 26.98 -5.72
C GLU A 51 -2.38 26.74 -5.56
N MET A 52 -2.92 25.75 -6.28
CA MET A 52 -4.34 25.39 -6.19
C MET A 52 -4.71 24.94 -4.78
N LEU A 53 -3.87 24.11 -4.16
CA LEU A 53 -4.08 23.64 -2.79
C LEU A 53 -3.96 24.78 -1.78
N SER A 54 -3.00 25.70 -1.96
CA SER A 54 -2.85 26.89 -1.12
C SER A 54 -4.08 27.78 -1.19
N ILE A 55 -4.60 28.04 -2.41
CA ILE A 55 -5.83 28.83 -2.59
C ILE A 55 -7.00 28.12 -1.89
N PHE A 56 -7.15 26.81 -2.08
CA PHE A 56 -8.20 26.02 -1.43
C PHE A 56 -8.12 26.12 0.10
N LEU A 57 -6.93 25.97 0.68
CA LEU A 57 -6.69 26.12 2.12
C LEU A 57 -7.03 27.52 2.65
N THR A 58 -6.82 28.56 1.84
CA THR A 58 -7.11 29.95 2.26
C THR A 58 -8.57 30.35 2.13
N THR A 59 -9.30 29.71 1.21
CA THR A 59 -10.69 30.07 0.89
C THR A 59 -11.72 29.14 1.56
N SER A 60 -11.29 27.96 2.00
CA SER A 60 -12.16 26.95 2.58
C SER A 60 -12.45 27.18 4.07
N VAL A 61 -13.73 27.09 4.44
CA VAL A 61 -14.23 27.17 5.82
C VAL A 61 -13.66 26.05 6.71
N PHE A 62 -13.23 24.93 6.11
CA PHE A 62 -12.66 23.79 6.83
C PHE A 62 -11.28 24.09 7.44
N THR A 63 -10.61 25.17 7.05
CA THR A 63 -9.23 25.47 7.45
C THR A 63 -9.11 26.74 8.30
N SER A 64 -10.15 27.58 8.36
CA SER A 64 -10.13 28.82 9.16
C SER A 64 -9.91 28.54 10.65
N TRP A 65 -10.61 27.55 11.21
CA TRP A 65 -10.45 27.16 12.62
C TRP A 65 -9.05 26.59 12.94
N ILE A 66 -8.42 25.92 11.97
CA ILE A 66 -7.04 25.42 12.09
C ILE A 66 -6.07 26.60 12.11
N GLN A 67 -6.29 27.62 11.27
CA GLN A 67 -5.47 28.83 11.24
C GLN A 67 -5.57 29.60 12.54
N ASP A 68 -6.78 29.79 13.08
CA ASP A 68 -6.97 30.49 14.35
C ASP A 68 -6.26 29.75 15.49
N GLY A 69 -6.32 28.41 15.51
CA GLY A 69 -5.59 27.58 16.47
C GLY A 69 -4.07 27.67 16.32
N LEU A 70 -3.53 27.71 15.09
CA LEU A 70 -2.09 27.81 14.86
C LEU A 70 -1.53 29.22 15.10
N ILE A 71 -2.31 30.27 14.81
CA ILE A 71 -1.98 31.65 15.17
C ILE A 71 -1.93 31.77 16.71
N TRP A 72 -2.91 31.19 17.41
CA TRP A 72 -2.90 31.13 18.88
C TRP A 72 -1.67 30.37 19.42
N ALA A 73 -1.20 29.33 18.73
CA ALA A 73 0.02 28.59 19.07
C ALA A 73 1.34 29.30 18.65
N GLY A 74 1.27 30.49 18.03
CA GLY A 74 2.45 31.28 17.62
C GLY A 74 3.04 30.91 16.25
N PHE A 75 2.36 30.10 15.45
CA PHE A 75 2.80 29.70 14.11
C PHE A 75 2.14 30.54 13.01
N GLU A 76 2.57 31.80 12.88
CA GLU A 76 2.01 32.75 11.90
C GLU A 76 2.18 32.31 10.43
N ASN A 77 3.20 31.48 10.12
CA ASN A 77 3.52 31.00 8.77
C ASN A 77 3.22 29.52 8.50
N ALA A 78 2.41 28.86 9.33
CA ALA A 78 2.17 27.42 9.20
C ALA A 78 1.60 27.00 7.83
N ARG A 79 0.87 27.89 7.16
CA ARG A 79 0.25 27.64 5.84
C ARG A 79 1.27 27.23 4.77
N ALA A 80 2.48 27.79 4.84
CA ALA A 80 3.55 27.51 3.88
C ALA A 80 3.99 26.03 3.89
N TRP A 81 3.83 25.35 5.03
CA TRP A 81 4.25 23.95 5.22
C TRP A 81 3.09 22.97 5.10
N ILE A 82 1.86 23.38 5.43
CA ILE A 82 0.67 22.52 5.40
C ILE A 82 0.34 22.06 3.98
N ALA A 83 0.37 22.96 2.98
CA ALA A 83 0.07 22.60 1.59
C ALA A 83 1.03 21.51 1.05
N PRO A 84 2.37 21.69 1.11
CA PRO A 84 3.30 20.66 0.68
C PRO A 84 3.14 19.33 1.43
N LEU A 85 2.96 19.36 2.75
CA LEU A 85 2.78 18.14 3.55
C LEU A 85 1.51 17.38 3.15
N PHE A 86 0.39 18.07 3.01
CA PHE A 86 -0.86 17.47 2.59
C PHE A 86 -0.78 16.92 1.16
N PHE A 87 -0.10 17.64 0.25
CA PHE A 87 0.12 17.18 -1.11
C PHE A 87 0.92 15.87 -1.16
N VAL A 88 2.04 15.81 -0.43
CA VAL A 88 2.86 14.58 -0.33
C VAL A 88 2.07 13.43 0.31
N MET A 89 1.32 13.72 1.36
CA MET A 89 0.48 12.74 2.05
C MET A 89 -0.57 12.12 1.13
N MET A 90 -1.12 12.88 0.19
CA MET A 90 -2.06 12.39 -0.83
C MET A 90 -1.35 11.65 -1.98
N LEU A 91 -0.13 12.05 -2.33
CA LEU A 91 0.67 11.38 -3.36
C LEU A 91 1.06 9.96 -2.95
N ILE A 92 1.46 9.72 -1.71
CA ILE A 92 1.90 8.40 -1.22
C ILE A 92 0.89 7.27 -1.53
N PRO A 93 -0.40 7.34 -1.12
CA PRO A 93 -1.36 6.29 -1.41
C PRO A 93 -1.63 6.19 -2.91
N LEU A 94 -1.66 7.31 -3.63
CA LEU A 94 -1.96 7.34 -5.06
C LEU A 94 -0.86 6.68 -5.90
N ILE A 95 0.42 6.96 -5.59
CA ILE A 95 1.60 6.32 -6.18
C ILE A 95 1.58 4.83 -5.84
N SER A 96 1.32 4.48 -4.58
CA SER A 96 1.36 3.08 -4.13
C SER A 96 0.27 2.24 -4.77
N ILE A 97 -0.95 2.77 -4.89
CA ILE A 97 -2.04 2.10 -5.59
C ILE A 97 -1.74 2.01 -7.09
N SER A 98 -1.20 3.06 -7.71
CA SER A 98 -0.74 3.01 -9.11
C SER A 98 0.31 1.92 -9.32
N LEU A 99 1.25 1.80 -8.39
CA LEU A 99 2.28 0.76 -8.40
C LEU A 99 1.65 -0.63 -8.26
N LEU A 100 0.74 -0.83 -7.31
CA LEU A 100 0.01 -2.09 -7.13
C LEU A 100 -0.75 -2.46 -8.40
N VAL A 101 -1.50 -1.53 -8.99
CA VAL A 101 -2.23 -1.72 -10.24
C VAL A 101 -1.28 -2.10 -11.38
N PHE A 102 -0.15 -1.38 -11.51
CA PHE A 102 0.81 -1.63 -12.57
C PHE A 102 1.52 -2.99 -12.42
N ILE A 103 1.94 -3.35 -11.21
CA ILE A 103 2.47 -4.68 -10.87
C ILE A 103 1.43 -5.74 -11.23
N ALA A 104 0.18 -5.51 -10.85
CA ALA A 104 -0.91 -6.44 -11.10
C ALA A 104 -1.08 -6.69 -12.61
N PHE A 105 -1.09 -5.66 -13.45
CA PHE A 105 -1.24 -5.81 -14.90
C PHE A 105 -0.01 -6.38 -15.62
N THR A 106 1.21 -6.12 -15.13
CA THR A 106 2.45 -6.53 -15.82
C THR A 106 3.00 -7.87 -15.35
N THR A 107 2.94 -8.11 -14.04
CA THR A 107 3.63 -9.24 -13.40
C THR A 107 2.79 -10.51 -13.46
N VAL A 108 1.47 -10.41 -13.26
CA VAL A 108 0.55 -11.56 -13.28
C VAL A 108 0.53 -12.31 -14.62
N PRO A 109 0.36 -11.67 -15.79
CA PRO A 109 0.40 -12.40 -17.06
C PRO A 109 1.77 -13.02 -17.33
N THR A 110 2.84 -12.39 -16.85
CA THR A 110 4.21 -12.89 -16.97
C THR A 110 4.42 -14.15 -16.13
N ILE A 111 3.96 -14.15 -14.88
CA ILE A 111 4.04 -15.32 -13.98
C ILE A 111 3.19 -16.46 -14.52
N VAL A 112 1.93 -16.19 -14.91
CA VAL A 112 1.04 -17.22 -15.48
C VAL A 112 1.66 -17.84 -16.75
N LYS A 113 2.29 -17.03 -17.61
CA LYS A 113 2.96 -17.51 -18.82
C LYS A 113 4.23 -18.33 -18.53
N VAL A 114 4.94 -18.03 -17.46
CA VAL A 114 6.15 -18.78 -17.05
C VAL A 114 5.77 -20.10 -16.38
N VAL A 115 4.78 -20.09 -15.47
CA VAL A 115 4.31 -21.26 -14.75
C VAL A 115 3.63 -22.27 -15.69
N THR A 116 2.83 -21.80 -16.66
CA THR A 116 2.20 -22.69 -17.66
C THR A 116 3.20 -23.35 -18.61
N ARG A 117 4.44 -22.85 -18.68
CA ARG A 117 5.49 -23.36 -19.58
C ARG A 117 6.46 -24.33 -18.89
N GLN A 118 6.42 -24.46 -17.57
CA GLN A 118 7.29 -25.37 -16.81
C GLN A 118 6.68 -26.77 -16.70
N HIS A 119 7.41 -27.79 -17.19
CA HIS A 119 7.01 -29.21 -17.16
C HIS A 119 6.80 -29.78 -15.75
N ALA A 120 7.34 -29.15 -14.70
CA ALA A 120 7.21 -29.59 -13.31
C ALA A 120 5.79 -29.38 -12.71
N TYR A 121 4.90 -28.67 -13.40
CA TYR A 121 3.52 -28.41 -12.96
C TYR A 121 2.48 -29.30 -13.64
N LYS A 122 2.89 -30.35 -14.34
CA LYS A 122 1.98 -31.27 -15.06
C LYS A 122 1.14 -32.16 -14.12
N ASP A 123 1.65 -32.45 -12.91
CA ASP A 123 1.01 -33.29 -11.88
C ASP A 123 0.58 -32.52 -10.62
N LEU A 124 0.65 -31.18 -10.61
CA LEU A 124 0.15 -30.40 -9.50
C LEU A 124 -1.38 -30.33 -9.58
N GLU A 125 -2.04 -31.31 -8.95
CA GLU A 125 -3.46 -31.24 -8.62
C GLU A 125 -3.73 -29.86 -8.01
N ARG A 126 -4.58 -29.09 -8.71
CA ARG A 126 -5.18 -27.85 -8.22
C ARG A 126 -6.02 -28.14 -6.97
N LYS A 127 -5.40 -28.38 -5.81
CA LYS A 127 -6.13 -28.47 -4.54
C LYS A 127 -6.38 -27.07 -3.99
N LYS A 128 -7.57 -26.58 -4.37
CA LYS A 128 -8.51 -25.69 -3.67
C LYS A 128 -7.97 -24.45 -2.94
N GLY A 129 -8.31 -23.27 -3.47
CA GLY A 129 -8.53 -22.09 -2.63
C GLY A 129 -8.51 -20.73 -3.34
N GLY A 130 -7.52 -20.48 -4.20
CA GLY A 130 -7.42 -19.21 -4.90
C GLY A 130 -6.42 -19.28 -6.05
N GLY A 131 -6.90 -19.28 -7.29
CA GLY A 131 -6.01 -19.14 -8.43
C GLY A 131 -5.20 -17.83 -8.31
N LEU A 132 -4.00 -17.78 -8.88
CA LEU A 132 -3.20 -16.56 -9.00
C LEU A 132 -4.01 -15.36 -9.54
N PHE A 133 -4.99 -15.65 -10.39
CA PHE A 133 -5.96 -14.69 -10.92
C PHE A 133 -6.97 -14.18 -9.86
N GLY A 134 -7.39 -15.03 -8.93
CA GLY A 134 -8.24 -14.65 -7.80
C GLY A 134 -7.50 -13.77 -6.78
N SER A 135 -6.24 -14.08 -6.49
CA SER A 135 -5.39 -13.22 -5.64
C SER A 135 -5.15 -11.85 -6.27
N PHE A 136 -4.91 -11.85 -7.57
CA PHE A 136 -4.80 -10.62 -8.37
C PHE A 136 -6.07 -9.75 -8.28
N LEU A 137 -7.24 -10.32 -8.56
CA LEU A 137 -8.50 -9.56 -8.57
C LEU A 137 -8.82 -9.02 -7.17
N TYR A 138 -8.53 -9.81 -6.13
CA TYR A 138 -8.74 -9.40 -4.76
C TYR A 138 -7.81 -8.26 -4.33
N THR A 139 -6.53 -8.34 -4.71
CA THR A 139 -5.55 -7.27 -4.43
C THR A 139 -5.94 -5.98 -5.14
N LEU A 140 -6.32 -6.07 -6.41
CA LEU A 140 -6.78 -4.92 -7.19
C LEU A 140 -8.03 -4.27 -6.57
N TRP A 141 -9.03 -5.08 -6.24
CA TRP A 141 -10.26 -4.59 -5.62
C TRP A 141 -10.00 -3.99 -4.23
N SER A 142 -9.12 -4.60 -3.44
CA SER A 142 -8.72 -4.07 -2.13
C SER A 142 -7.99 -2.75 -2.23
N ALA A 143 -7.11 -2.59 -3.22
CA ALA A 143 -6.41 -1.32 -3.49
C ALA A 143 -7.40 -0.23 -3.94
N LEU A 144 -8.37 -0.56 -4.79
CA LEU A 144 -9.42 0.38 -5.21
C LEU A 144 -10.34 0.78 -4.06
N ILE A 145 -10.73 -0.16 -3.19
CA ILE A 145 -11.49 0.16 -1.98
C ILE A 145 -10.66 1.09 -1.08
N CYS A 146 -9.37 0.81 -0.90
CA CYS A 146 -8.50 1.68 -0.10
C CYS A 146 -8.43 3.09 -0.70
N LEU A 147 -8.32 3.21 -2.03
CA LEU A 147 -8.36 4.51 -2.71
C LEU A 147 -9.67 5.26 -2.42
N ALA A 148 -10.80 4.57 -2.58
CA ALA A 148 -12.11 5.14 -2.33
C ALA A 148 -12.27 5.58 -0.87
N LEU A 149 -11.78 4.79 0.09
CA LEU A 149 -11.78 5.14 1.50
C LEU A 149 -10.87 6.35 1.79
N VAL A 150 -9.68 6.42 1.22
CA VAL A 150 -8.81 7.61 1.35
C VAL A 150 -9.57 8.84 0.86
N MET A 151 -10.12 8.80 -0.35
CA MET A 151 -10.89 9.91 -0.93
C MET A 151 -12.09 10.31 -0.08
N LEU A 152 -12.83 9.33 0.46
CA LEU A 152 -13.97 9.56 1.35
C LEU A 152 -13.55 10.17 2.69
N THR A 153 -12.37 9.81 3.19
CA THR A 153 -11.85 10.32 4.48
C THR A 153 -11.14 11.66 4.36
N LEU A 154 -10.84 12.16 3.15
CA LEU A 154 -10.18 13.46 2.95
C LEU A 154 -10.84 14.63 3.71
N PRO A 155 -12.18 14.78 3.74
CA PRO A 155 -12.81 15.85 4.52
C PRO A 155 -12.62 15.71 6.03
N VAL A 156 -12.40 14.49 6.52
CA VAL A 156 -12.21 14.18 7.94
C VAL A 156 -10.76 14.46 8.38
N TRP A 157 -9.81 14.46 7.45
CA TRP A 157 -8.39 14.71 7.71
C TRP A 157 -8.09 16.16 8.11
N TRP A 158 -9.03 17.08 7.97
CA TRP A 158 -8.88 18.45 8.50
C TRP A 158 -8.82 18.48 10.03
N ILE A 159 -9.26 17.42 10.71
CA ILE A 159 -9.20 17.32 12.17
C ILE A 159 -7.84 16.71 12.58
N PRO A 160 -6.92 17.44 13.25
CA PRO A 160 -5.54 16.98 13.49
C PRO A 160 -5.42 15.63 14.23
N PRO A 161 -6.26 15.30 15.22
CA PRO A 161 -6.26 13.95 15.78
C PRO A 161 -6.58 12.84 14.76
N LEU A 162 -7.47 13.11 13.81
CA LEU A 162 -7.94 12.12 12.84
C LEU A 162 -6.95 11.92 11.69
N VAL A 163 -6.26 12.98 11.25
CA VAL A 163 -5.20 12.85 10.22
C VAL A 163 -4.02 12.00 10.69
N ALA A 164 -3.76 11.94 12.00
CA ALA A 164 -2.72 11.08 12.55
C ALA A 164 -3.14 9.60 12.64
N VAL A 165 -4.44 9.32 12.79
CA VAL A 165 -4.95 7.96 13.04
C VAL A 165 -5.47 7.28 11.78
N LEU A 166 -6.21 8.01 10.93
CA LEU A 166 -6.86 7.43 9.76
C LEU A 166 -5.88 6.85 8.73
N PRO A 167 -4.78 7.52 8.34
CA PRO A 167 -3.87 6.97 7.34
C PRO A 167 -3.18 5.69 7.80
N PRO A 168 -2.60 5.60 9.02
CA PRO A 168 -2.07 4.33 9.52
C PRO A 168 -3.11 3.21 9.57
N LEU A 169 -4.36 3.54 9.91
CA LEU A 169 -5.44 2.55 9.98
C LEU A 169 -5.84 2.04 8.59
N LEU A 170 -5.97 2.93 7.60
CA LEU A 170 -6.20 2.57 6.20
C LEU A 170 -5.04 1.75 5.63
N TRP A 171 -3.81 2.16 5.92
CA TRP A 171 -2.60 1.47 5.47
C TRP A 171 -2.47 0.09 6.11
N GLY A 172 -2.71 0.01 7.42
CA GLY A 172 -2.70 -1.24 8.15
C GLY A 172 -3.80 -2.18 7.71
N TRP A 173 -4.99 -1.67 7.41
CA TRP A 173 -6.08 -2.45 6.84
C TRP A 173 -5.73 -3.01 5.46
N LEU A 174 -5.13 -2.19 4.59
CA LEU A 174 -4.67 -2.65 3.27
C LEU A 174 -3.58 -3.71 3.42
N THR A 175 -2.56 -3.46 4.26
CA THR A 175 -1.45 -4.39 4.51
C THR A 175 -1.94 -5.71 5.07
N MET A 176 -2.84 -5.66 6.06
CA MET A 176 -3.54 -6.82 6.60
C MET A 176 -4.22 -7.61 5.48
N ARG A 177 -4.99 -6.92 4.62
CA ARG A 177 -5.79 -7.56 3.59
C ARG A 177 -4.95 -8.21 2.49
N LEU A 178 -3.83 -7.59 2.08
CA LEU A 178 -2.88 -8.20 1.15
C LEU A 178 -2.19 -9.42 1.77
N MET A 179 -1.56 -9.25 2.94
CA MET A 179 -0.73 -10.29 3.55
C MET A 179 -1.55 -11.50 4.01
N SER A 180 -2.72 -11.27 4.63
CA SER A 180 -3.60 -12.36 5.04
C SER A 180 -4.16 -13.10 3.83
N TYR A 181 -4.50 -12.41 2.74
CA TYR A 181 -4.96 -13.09 1.53
C TYR A 181 -3.85 -13.96 0.93
N ASP A 182 -2.64 -13.45 0.79
CA ASP A 182 -1.53 -14.19 0.16
C ASP A 182 -1.15 -15.46 0.92
N VAL A 183 -1.17 -15.41 2.26
CA VAL A 183 -0.91 -16.59 3.11
C VAL A 183 -2.08 -17.55 3.08
N LEU A 184 -3.30 -17.05 3.28
CA LEU A 184 -4.47 -17.91 3.40
C LEU A 184 -4.89 -18.52 2.06
N ALA A 185 -4.68 -17.85 0.93
CA ALA A 185 -4.98 -18.40 -0.39
C ALA A 185 -4.18 -19.67 -0.71
N GLN A 186 -3.06 -19.89 -0.02
CA GLN A 186 -2.23 -21.08 -0.15
C GLN A 186 -2.63 -22.22 0.80
N HIS A 187 -3.41 -21.93 1.85
CA HIS A 187 -3.65 -22.88 2.96
C HIS A 187 -5.12 -23.10 3.33
N ALA A 188 -6.05 -22.25 2.88
CA ALA A 188 -7.45 -22.28 3.30
C ALA A 188 -8.42 -22.03 2.13
N THR A 189 -9.62 -22.62 2.23
CA THR A 189 -10.73 -22.39 1.28
C THR A 189 -11.33 -20.99 1.44
N SER A 190 -12.02 -20.46 0.43
CA SER A 190 -12.59 -19.09 0.47
C SER A 190 -13.52 -18.85 1.67
N GLU A 191 -14.28 -19.86 2.08
CA GLU A 191 -15.22 -19.79 3.21
C GLU A 191 -14.49 -19.76 4.56
N GLU A 192 -13.49 -20.62 4.75
CA GLU A 192 -12.63 -20.62 5.95
C GLU A 192 -11.85 -19.31 6.08
N ARG A 193 -11.44 -18.75 4.96
CA ARG A 193 -10.73 -17.47 4.90
C ARG A 193 -11.56 -16.30 5.40
N ASP A 194 -12.79 -16.18 4.92
CA ASP A 194 -13.68 -15.10 5.34
C ASP A 194 -14.07 -15.24 6.81
N ALA A 195 -14.28 -16.48 7.28
CA ALA A 195 -14.51 -16.76 8.70
C ALA A 195 -13.31 -16.35 9.58
N LEU A 196 -12.09 -16.71 9.18
CA LEU A 196 -10.86 -16.35 9.90
C LEU A 196 -10.63 -14.83 9.92
N LEU A 197 -10.80 -14.16 8.78
CA LEU A 197 -10.69 -12.71 8.67
C LEU A 197 -11.73 -12.00 9.54
N HIS A 198 -12.98 -12.49 9.57
CA HIS A 198 -14.01 -11.93 10.44
C HIS A 198 -13.72 -12.12 11.92
N GLN A 199 -13.25 -13.31 12.31
CA GLN A 199 -12.99 -13.65 13.71
C GLN A 199 -11.78 -12.89 14.28
N HIS A 200 -10.73 -12.69 13.48
CA HIS A 200 -9.46 -12.10 13.93
C HIS A 200 -9.18 -10.70 13.37
N ARG A 201 -10.21 -9.99 12.87
CA ARG A 201 -10.06 -8.67 12.23
C ARG A 201 -9.26 -7.63 13.01
N TRP A 202 -9.42 -7.55 14.34
CA TRP A 202 -8.75 -6.56 15.16
C TRP A 202 -7.27 -6.90 15.40
N PRO A 203 -6.91 -8.13 15.85
CA PRO A 203 -5.52 -8.57 15.88
C PRO A 203 -4.80 -8.40 14.54
N LEU A 204 -5.45 -8.83 13.46
CA LEU A 204 -4.90 -8.74 12.11
C LEU A 204 -4.69 -7.28 11.68
N LEU A 205 -5.61 -6.38 12.02
CA LEU A 205 -5.47 -4.94 11.75
C LEU A 205 -4.29 -4.36 12.54
N THR A 206 -4.15 -4.69 13.83
CA THR A 206 -3.02 -4.18 14.64
C THR A 206 -1.68 -4.66 14.09
N MET A 207 -1.57 -5.93 13.68
CA MET A 207 -0.37 -6.45 13.02
C MET A 207 -0.11 -5.74 11.68
N GLY A 208 -1.16 -5.50 10.89
CA GLY A 208 -1.07 -4.76 9.64
C GLY A 208 -0.64 -3.30 9.82
N ILE A 209 -1.12 -2.61 10.86
CA ILE A 209 -0.70 -1.25 11.20
C ILE A 209 0.78 -1.27 11.58
N VAL A 210 1.20 -2.16 12.50
CA VAL A 210 2.59 -2.23 12.95
C VAL A 210 3.52 -2.59 11.79
N SER A 211 3.20 -3.62 11.00
CA SER A 211 4.05 -4.01 9.87
C SER A 211 4.04 -2.98 8.74
N GLY A 212 2.88 -2.36 8.47
CA GLY A 212 2.73 -1.31 7.47
C GLY A 212 3.50 -0.05 7.84
N MET A 213 3.52 0.33 9.12
CA MET A 213 4.34 1.44 9.63
C MET A 213 5.83 1.10 9.57
N LEU A 214 6.24 -0.13 9.93
CA LEU A 214 7.63 -0.57 9.79
C LEU A 214 8.09 -0.58 8.32
N GLY A 215 7.21 -0.98 7.39
CA GLY A 215 7.50 -0.93 5.95
C GLY A 215 7.54 0.48 5.36
N ALA A 216 7.03 1.48 6.08
CA ALA A 216 7.15 2.89 5.73
C ALA A 216 8.44 3.52 6.27
N VAL A 217 9.19 2.82 7.13
CA VAL A 217 10.53 3.23 7.56
C VAL A 217 11.51 2.85 6.44
N PRO A 218 12.27 3.81 5.87
CA PRO A 218 13.20 3.57 4.77
C PRO A 218 14.40 2.70 5.16
#